data_AF-A0A937BV06-F1
#
_entry.id   AF-A0A937BV06-F1
#
_cell.length_a   1.000
_cell.length_b   1.000
_cell.length_c   1.000
_cell.angle_alpha   90.00
_cell.angle_beta   90.00
_cell.angle_gamma   90.00
#
_symmetry.space_group_name_H-M   'P 1'
#
loop_
_entity.id
_entity.type
_entity.pdbx_description
1 polymer ?
#
loop_
_entity_poly.entity_id
_entity_poly.type
_entity_poly.pdbx_seq_one_letter_code
_entity_poly.pdbx_strand_id
1 'polypeptide(L)'
;MMYISPGKNWTDAEVSNFISLEEWKAIVDSDPEMRLDNYAETVSNNGETIRIEREGLSVWTLFPGDGIDGNHAWFDFYKGNIVVKNPTDEIIEK
;
A
#
# COMPACT_ATOMS: atom_id res chain seq x y z
N MET A 1 -3.11 -9.24 12.43
CA MET A 1 -3.61 -7.89 12.73
C MET A 1 -2.69 -6.92 12.01
N MET A 2 -3.11 -6.48 10.83
CA MET A 2 -2.48 -5.42 10.06
C MET A 2 -2.90 -4.09 10.71
N TYR A 3 -1.93 -3.22 11.02
CA TYR A 3 -2.21 -1.93 11.65
C TYR A 3 -1.99 -0.83 10.60
N ILE A 4 -3.08 -0.34 10.02
CA ILE A 4 -3.08 0.84 9.17
C ILE A 4 -3.46 2.03 10.05
N SER A 5 -2.53 2.95 10.29
CA SER A 5 -2.81 4.13 11.12
C SER A 5 -3.48 5.22 10.28
N PRO A 6 -4.72 5.64 10.64
CA PRO A 6 -5.38 6.74 9.96
C PRO A 6 -4.69 8.05 10.35
N GLY A 7 -4.24 8.81 9.35
CA GLY A 7 -3.35 9.97 9.49
C GLY A 7 -3.84 11.07 10.44
N LYS A 8 -3.55 10.94 11.74
CA LYS A 8 -3.61 12.02 12.72
C LYS A 8 -2.43 11.93 13.70
N ASN A 9 -1.62 12.98 13.69
CA ASN A 9 -0.53 13.33 14.62
C ASN A 9 0.75 12.47 14.60
N TRP A 10 1.80 13.09 14.06
CA TRP A 10 3.17 12.58 13.89
C TRP A 10 4.11 12.93 15.06
N THR A 11 3.60 13.01 16.29
CA THR A 11 4.45 13.25 17.47
C THR A 11 3.99 12.35 18.61
N ASP A 12 4.86 11.45 19.06
CA ASP A 12 4.75 10.57 20.25
C ASP A 12 4.13 9.16 20.14
N ALA A 13 3.79 8.64 18.96
CA ALA A 13 3.49 7.21 18.84
C ALA A 13 4.78 6.41 18.60
N GLU A 14 5.37 5.95 19.72
CA GLU A 14 6.27 4.80 19.88
C GLU A 14 7.04 4.34 18.63
N VAL A 15 8.35 4.61 18.66
CA VAL A 15 9.41 4.20 17.72
C VAL A 15 9.56 2.64 17.61
N SER A 16 8.60 1.86 18.12
CA SER A 16 8.63 0.39 18.26
C SER A 16 7.81 -0.37 17.21
N ASN A 17 7.03 0.29 16.35
CA ASN A 17 6.10 -0.37 15.41
C ASN A 17 6.52 -0.29 13.94
N PHE A 18 7.80 -0.02 13.66
CA PHE A 18 8.29 -0.01 12.28
C PHE A 18 8.42 -1.45 11.76
N ILE A 19 7.65 -1.79 10.73
CA ILE A 19 7.84 -3.05 10.00
C ILE A 19 9.11 -2.93 9.15
N SER A 20 9.95 -3.96 9.09
CA SER A 20 11.07 -3.97 8.15
C SER A 20 10.59 -4.29 6.72
N LEU A 21 11.38 -3.91 5.72
CA LEU A 21 11.06 -4.24 4.33
C LEU A 21 10.95 -5.77 4.10
N GLU A 22 11.80 -6.55 4.76
CA GLU A 22 11.79 -8.02 4.63
C GLU A 22 10.57 -8.64 5.30
N GLU A 23 10.17 -8.15 6.48
CA GLU A 23 8.92 -8.57 7.12
C GLU A 23 7.72 -8.21 6.26
N TRP A 24 7.72 -7.01 5.66
CA TRP A 24 6.65 -6.60 4.76
C TRP A 24 6.54 -7.51 3.53
N LYS A 25 7.67 -7.80 2.87
CA LYS A 25 7.71 -8.75 1.75
C LYS A 25 7.20 -10.13 2.15
N ALA A 26 7.56 -10.61 3.35
CA ALA A 26 7.08 -11.90 3.85
C ALA A 26 5.57 -11.90 4.08
N ILE A 27 4.99 -10.81 4.59
CA ILE A 27 3.53 -10.66 4.71
C ILE A 27 2.87 -10.71 3.33
N VAL A 28 3.36 -9.92 2.37
CA VAL A 28 2.83 -9.87 1.00
C VAL A 28 2.93 -11.24 0.32
N ASP A 29 4.04 -11.95 0.47
CA ASP A 29 4.25 -13.29 -0.10
C ASP A 29 3.30 -14.34 0.52
N SER A 30 2.91 -14.14 1.80
CA SER A 30 1.98 -15.04 2.50
C SER A 30 0.50 -14.74 2.24
N ASP A 31 0.15 -13.55 1.74
CA ASP A 31 -1.23 -13.17 1.42
C ASP A 31 -1.51 -13.45 -0.07
N PRO A 32 -2.34 -14.47 -0.40
CA PRO A 32 -2.62 -14.85 -1.79
C PRO A 32 -3.40 -13.76 -2.56
N GLU A 33 -3.96 -12.78 -1.86
CA GLU A 33 -4.65 -11.67 -2.48
C GLU A 33 -3.69 -10.51 -2.79
N MET A 34 -2.47 -10.51 -2.25
CA MET A 34 -1.47 -9.48 -2.44
C MET A 34 -0.46 -9.86 -3.52
N ARG A 35 0.11 -8.85 -4.17
CA ARG A 35 1.19 -9.03 -5.13
C ARG A 35 2.28 -7.98 -4.94
N LEU A 36 3.51 -8.43 -4.80
CA LEU A 36 4.69 -7.56 -4.73
C LEU A 36 5.16 -7.19 -6.13
N ASP A 37 4.74 -6.02 -6.62
CA ASP A 37 5.09 -5.56 -7.97
C ASP A 37 6.39 -4.74 -8.00
N ASN A 38 6.79 -4.13 -6.87
CA ASN A 38 7.88 -3.14 -6.76
C ASN A 38 7.71 -1.89 -7.64
N TYR A 39 6.59 -1.77 -8.35
CA TYR A 39 6.20 -0.59 -9.10
C TYR A 39 4.68 -0.43 -9.08
N ALA A 40 4.23 0.81 -9.23
CA ALA A 40 2.82 1.17 -9.36
C ALA A 40 2.72 1.93 -10.67
N GLU A 41 1.75 1.54 -11.48
CA GLU A 41 1.49 2.17 -12.75
C GLU A 41 0.05 2.65 -12.78
N THR A 42 -0.16 3.88 -13.24
CA THR A 42 -1.49 4.45 -13.42
C THR A 42 -1.49 5.34 -14.65
N VAL A 43 -2.63 5.45 -15.32
CA VAL A 43 -2.80 6.34 -16.46
C VAL A 43 -3.41 7.65 -15.97
N SER A 44 -2.74 8.78 -16.23
CA SER A 44 -3.23 10.10 -15.89
C SER A 44 -4.43 10.50 -16.75
N ASN A 45 -5.18 11.52 -16.33
CA ASN A 45 -6.30 12.07 -17.09
C ASN A 45 -5.92 12.58 -18.49
N ASN A 46 -4.62 12.78 -18.74
CA ASN A 46 -4.09 13.21 -20.04
C ASN A 46 -3.68 12.02 -20.92
N GLY A 47 -3.91 10.77 -20.47
CA GLY A 47 -3.51 9.55 -21.16
C GLY A 47 -2.04 9.17 -20.98
N GLU A 48 -1.31 9.85 -20.08
CA GLU A 48 0.10 9.58 -19.80
C GLU A 48 0.23 8.48 -18.74
N THR A 49 1.03 7.46 -19.01
CA THR A 49 1.36 6.43 -18.02
C THR A 49 2.37 6.97 -17.02
N ILE A 50 1.95 7.07 -15.76
CA ILE A 50 2.80 7.42 -14.62
C ILE A 50 3.18 6.12 -13.93
N ARG A 51 4.49 5.85 -13.87
CA ARG A 51 5.06 4.71 -13.17
C ARG A 51 5.98 5.18 -12.04
N ILE A 52 5.83 4.58 -10.87
CA ILE A 52 6.69 4.82 -9.70
C ILE A 52 7.27 3.47 -9.29
N GLU A 53 8.58 3.41 -9.10
CA GLU A 53 9.29 2.21 -8.66
C GLU A 53 9.78 2.38 -7.23
N ARG A 54 9.44 1.44 -6.35
CA ARG A 54 9.83 1.41 -4.95
C ARG A 54 9.91 -0.02 -4.45
N GLU A 55 10.98 -0.33 -3.72
CA GLU A 55 11.12 -1.62 -3.08
C GLU A 55 10.04 -1.79 -2.00
N GLY A 56 9.25 -2.86 -2.10
CA GLY A 56 8.14 -3.09 -1.17
C GLY A 56 6.79 -2.56 -1.66
N LEU A 57 6.72 -1.96 -2.84
CA LEU A 57 5.43 -1.56 -3.40
C LEU A 57 4.63 -2.78 -3.83
N SER A 58 3.40 -2.88 -3.34
CA SER A 58 2.54 -4.04 -3.55
C SER A 58 1.09 -3.61 -3.76
N VAL A 59 0.27 -4.52 -4.30
CA VAL A 59 -1.15 -4.30 -4.58
C VAL A 59 -2.00 -5.42 -4.03
N TRP A 60 -3.16 -5.06 -3.48
CA TRP A 60 -4.22 -6.03 -3.20
C TRP A 60 -5.02 -6.29 -4.48
N THR A 61 -4.76 -7.44 -5.10
CA THR A 61 -5.30 -7.83 -6.42
C THR A 61 -6.77 -8.22 -6.43
N LEU A 62 -7.33 -8.56 -5.26
CA LEU A 62 -8.75 -8.91 -5.11
C LEU A 62 -9.57 -7.79 -4.46
N PHE A 63 -9.03 -6.57 -4.42
CA PHE A 63 -9.77 -5.42 -3.93
C PHE A 63 -11.05 -5.20 -4.77
N PRO A 64 -12.26 -5.23 -4.18
CA PRO A 64 -13.50 -5.09 -4.94
C PRO A 64 -13.65 -3.76 -5.68
N GLY A 65 -12.98 -2.70 -5.19
CA GLY A 65 -12.94 -1.39 -5.83
C GLY A 65 -11.80 -1.20 -6.84
N ASP A 66 -11.08 -2.27 -7.20
CA ASP A 66 -9.98 -2.19 -8.16
C ASP A 66 -10.45 -1.70 -9.54
N GLY A 67 -9.71 -0.75 -10.10
CA GLY A 67 -9.98 -0.14 -11.39
C GLY A 67 -11.16 0.86 -11.42
N ILE A 68 -12.00 0.92 -10.39
CA ILE A 68 -13.11 1.88 -10.31
C ILE A 68 -12.53 3.28 -10.14
N ASP A 69 -12.81 4.19 -11.09
CA ASP A 69 -12.24 5.54 -11.15
C ASP A 69 -10.69 5.57 -11.12
N GLY A 70 -10.04 4.49 -11.59
CA GLY A 70 -8.59 4.34 -11.53
C GLY A 70 -8.05 4.07 -10.12
N ASN A 71 -8.92 3.68 -9.18
CA ASN A 71 -8.52 3.30 -7.84
C ASN A 71 -7.88 1.92 -7.83
N HIS A 72 -6.80 1.80 -7.09
CA HIS A 72 -6.08 0.56 -6.89
C HIS A 72 -5.58 0.57 -5.46
N ALA A 73 -5.71 -0.56 -4.77
CA ALA A 73 -5.25 -0.70 -3.39
C ALA A 73 -3.73 -0.91 -3.36
N TRP A 74 -2.97 0.15 -3.67
CA TRP A 74 -1.51 0.17 -3.63
C TRP A 74 -1.02 0.44 -2.22
N PHE A 75 -0.13 -0.43 -1.75
CA PHE A 75 0.54 -0.35 -0.46
C PHE A 75 2.03 -0.06 -0.70
N ASP A 76 2.47 1.12 -0.27
CA ASP A 76 3.85 1.59 -0.39
C ASP A 76 4.60 1.47 0.93
N PHE A 77 5.73 0.78 0.92
CA PHE A 77 6.63 0.74 2.05
C PHE A 77 7.50 2.00 2.08
N TYR A 78 7.39 2.80 3.15
CA TYR A 78 8.21 3.98 3.33
C TYR A 78 8.69 4.13 4.78
N LYS A 79 10.01 4.02 4.97
CA LYS A 79 10.69 4.23 6.26
C LYS A 79 10.05 3.47 7.42
N GLY A 80 9.73 2.20 7.21
CA GLY A 80 9.13 1.35 8.23
C GLY A 80 7.61 1.47 8.38
N ASN A 81 6.94 2.14 7.45
CA ASN A 81 5.48 2.29 7.44
C ASN A 81 4.91 1.77 6.12
N ILE A 82 3.65 1.35 6.14
CA ILE A 82 2.88 1.10 4.93
C ILE A 82 1.93 2.26 4.69
N VAL A 83 2.05 2.90 3.54
CA VAL A 83 1.23 4.04 3.13
C VAL A 83 0.32 3.59 2.00
N VAL A 84 -0.96 3.90 2.13
CA VAL A 84 -1.95 3.64 1.07
C VAL A 84 -2.47 4.96 0.52
N LYS A 85 -2.53 5.07 -0.81
CA LYS A 85 -3.08 6.24 -1.49
C LYS A 85 -4.59 6.06 -1.62
N ASN A 86 -5.37 7.05 -1.18
CA ASN A 86 -6.85 7.05 -1.22
C ASN A 86 -7.50 5.82 -0.55
N PRO A 87 -7.22 5.55 0.73
CA PRO A 87 -7.80 4.39 1.40
C PRO A 87 -9.32 4.53 1.49
N THR A 88 -10.04 3.52 1.03
CA THR A 88 -11.46 3.29 1.39
C THR A 88 -11.51 2.61 2.75
N ASP A 89 -12.68 2.60 3.41
CA ASP A 89 -12.86 1.91 4.69
C ASP A 89 -12.45 0.42 4.59
N GLU A 90 -12.74 -0.24 3.45
CA GLU A 90 -12.34 -1.62 3.15
C GLU A 90 -10.82 -1.81 3.08
N ILE A 91 -10.08 -0.81 2.59
CA ILE A 91 -8.61 -0.83 2.53
C ILE A 91 -8.01 -0.63 3.92
N ILE A 92 -8.67 0.13 4.81
CA ILE A 92 -8.21 0.38 6.18
C ILE A 92 -8.42 -0.86 7.06
N GLU A 93 -9.49 -1.63 6.82
CA GLU A 93 -9.80 -2.85 7.59
C GLU A 93 -9.00 -4.09 7.19
N LYS A 94 -8.27 -4.03 6.08
CA LYS A 94 -7.38 -5.10 5.58
C LYS A 94 -6.13 -5.24 6.45
#